data_AF-A0A3B8YYW2-F1
#
_entry.id   AF-A0A3B8YYW2-F1
#
_cell.length_a   1.000
_cell.length_b   1.000
_cell.length_c   1.000
_cell.angle_alpha   90.00
_cell.angle_beta   90.00
_cell.angle_gamma   90.00
#
_symmetry.space_group_name_H-M   'P 1'
#
loop_
_entity.id
_entity.type
_entity.pdbx_description
1 polymer ?
#
loop_
_entity_poly.entity_id
_entity_poly.type
_entity_poly.pdbx_seq_one_letter_code
_entity_poly.pdbx_strand_id
1 'polypeptide(L)'
;MDKKIRILAFGATAFSALYAQQKPNIVLIYADDIGYGDLSCYGATRVQTPYVDALANNGVRFRNAHSAAATSTPSRYGLFTGEYPWRRKGTGIAAGDAALIIKPDRYTLPKMMKEAGYATGAVGKWHLGMGAETGKQNWNERVSPGPAEIGFDYSYIMAATGDRVPCVYMENQRAVGLDPKDPIEVSYTKNFPGEPTGKDNPELLTKLKPSHGHDMAVVNGISRIGFMKGGKSALWEDENIADSITVHAIRFIERNKDNPFFLYFGTNDIHVPRYPHGRFRGKTDMGYRGDAI
;
A
#
# COMPACT_ATOMS: atom_id res chain seq x y z
N MET A 1 68.77 -38.42 -25.49
CA MET A 1 67.85 -37.28 -25.47
C MET A 1 66.47 -37.85 -25.19
N ASP A 2 65.93 -37.65 -23.99
CA ASP A 2 64.49 -37.82 -23.70
C ASP A 2 64.20 -37.25 -22.31
N LYS A 3 63.82 -35.97 -22.27
CA LYS A 3 63.32 -35.31 -21.06
C LYS A 3 61.80 -35.33 -21.10
N LYS A 4 61.18 -36.20 -20.30
CA LYS A 4 59.72 -36.19 -20.07
C LYS A 4 59.35 -34.96 -19.25
N ILE A 5 58.65 -34.01 -19.87
CA ILE A 5 58.02 -32.88 -19.19
C ILE A 5 56.68 -33.38 -18.63
N ARG A 6 56.51 -33.33 -17.30
CA ARG A 6 55.22 -33.52 -16.64
C ARG A 6 54.58 -32.15 -16.42
N ILE A 7 53.47 -31.89 -17.11
CA ILE A 7 52.63 -30.72 -16.87
C ILE A 7 51.65 -31.10 -15.75
N LEU A 8 51.79 -30.47 -14.58
CA LEU A 8 50.74 -30.49 -13.56
C LEU A 8 49.71 -29.42 -13.93
N ALA A 9 48.51 -29.84 -14.32
CA ALA A 9 47.37 -28.95 -14.43
C ALA A 9 46.83 -28.68 -13.01
N PHE A 10 47.05 -27.46 -12.50
CA PHE A 10 46.34 -26.97 -11.32
C PHE A 10 44.92 -26.65 -11.74
N GLY A 11 43.99 -27.58 -11.50
CA GLY A 11 42.56 -27.30 -11.59
C GLY A 11 42.19 -26.31 -10.51
N ALA A 12 41.95 -25.05 -10.89
CA ALA A 12 41.35 -24.06 -10.02
C ALA A 12 39.88 -24.45 -9.82
N THR A 13 39.59 -25.24 -8.79
CA THR A 13 38.25 -25.39 -8.25
C THR A 13 37.85 -24.04 -7.66
N ALA A 14 37.08 -23.27 -8.44
CA ALA A 14 36.42 -22.08 -7.95
C ALA A 14 35.39 -22.50 -6.88
N PHE A 15 35.81 -22.44 -5.61
CA PHE A 15 34.89 -22.48 -4.49
C PHE A 15 34.03 -21.21 -4.57
N SER A 16 32.85 -21.33 -5.17
CA SER A 16 31.79 -20.35 -4.99
C SER A 16 31.31 -20.49 -3.56
N ALA A 17 31.91 -19.75 -2.64
CA ALA A 17 31.38 -19.60 -1.30
C ALA A 17 29.98 -18.99 -1.45
N LEU A 18 28.94 -19.79 -1.18
CA LEU A 18 27.59 -19.31 -0.94
C LEU A 18 27.66 -18.39 0.29
N TYR A 19 27.88 -17.10 0.05
CA TYR A 19 27.76 -16.10 1.10
C TYR A 19 26.30 -16.06 1.52
N ALA A 20 26.00 -16.59 2.70
CA ALA A 20 24.70 -16.40 3.34
C ALA A 20 24.44 -14.89 3.46
N GLN A 21 23.22 -14.47 3.13
CA GLN A 21 22.82 -13.07 3.20
C GLN A 21 22.96 -12.56 4.64
N GLN A 22 23.99 -11.76 4.92
CA GLN A 22 24.32 -11.32 6.28
C GLN A 22 23.29 -10.36 6.89
N LYS A 23 22.46 -9.73 6.06
CA LYS A 23 21.44 -8.76 6.47
C LYS A 23 20.05 -9.40 6.37
N PRO A 24 19.22 -9.34 7.42
CA PRO A 24 17.88 -9.89 7.36
C PRO A 24 17.02 -9.09 6.38
N ASN A 25 16.13 -9.76 5.66
CA ASN A 25 15.04 -9.10 4.94
C ASN A 25 14.04 -8.51 5.94
N ILE A 26 13.49 -7.33 5.65
CA ILE A 26 12.54 -6.65 6.53
C ILE A 26 11.22 -6.47 5.77
N VAL A 27 10.16 -7.08 6.29
CA VAL A 27 8.78 -6.88 5.82
C VAL A 27 7.98 -6.18 6.90
N LEU A 28 7.54 -4.96 6.64
CA LEU A 28 6.68 -4.18 7.51
C LEU A 28 5.24 -4.23 7.00
N ILE A 29 4.41 -5.06 7.63
CA ILE A 29 2.97 -5.15 7.35
C ILE A 29 2.25 -4.09 8.17
N TYR A 30 1.56 -3.16 7.52
CA TYR A 30 0.85 -2.06 8.16
C TYR A 30 -0.65 -2.16 7.86
N ALA A 31 -1.36 -2.86 8.74
CA ALA A 31 -2.82 -3.00 8.66
C ALA A 31 -3.54 -1.66 8.88
N ASP A 32 -4.78 -1.56 8.42
CA ASP A 32 -5.55 -0.32 8.45
C ASP A 32 -6.79 -0.50 9.33
N ASP A 33 -6.91 0.35 10.37
CA ASP A 33 -8.03 0.34 11.33
C ASP A 33 -8.27 -0.98 12.09
N ILE A 34 -7.28 -1.89 12.13
CA ILE A 34 -7.31 -3.05 13.05
C ILE A 34 -7.23 -2.55 14.49
N GLY A 35 -8.23 -2.93 15.29
CA GLY A 35 -8.28 -2.69 16.71
C GLY A 35 -7.51 -3.74 17.51
N TYR A 36 -7.10 -3.38 18.73
CA TYR A 36 -6.39 -4.28 19.64
C TYR A 36 -7.12 -5.61 19.89
N GLY A 37 -8.46 -5.58 19.94
CA GLY A 37 -9.31 -6.74 20.19
C GLY A 37 -9.80 -7.48 18.93
N ASP A 38 -9.29 -7.17 17.74
CA ASP A 38 -9.76 -7.80 16.48
C ASP A 38 -9.09 -9.13 16.17
N LEU A 39 -7.95 -9.44 16.80
CA LEU A 39 -7.15 -10.64 16.49
C LEU A 39 -7.34 -11.71 17.57
N SER A 40 -7.45 -12.98 17.18
CA SER A 40 -7.71 -14.08 18.13
C SER A 40 -6.59 -14.24 19.16
N CYS A 41 -5.33 -14.06 18.76
CA CYS A 41 -4.22 -14.02 19.71
C CYS A 41 -4.32 -12.90 20.76
N TYR A 42 -5.07 -11.83 20.51
CA TYR A 42 -5.37 -10.75 21.46
C TYR A 42 -6.71 -10.91 22.21
N GLY A 43 -7.41 -12.03 22.01
CA GLY A 43 -8.62 -12.39 22.75
C GLY A 43 -9.92 -12.26 21.95
N ALA A 44 -9.85 -12.00 20.64
CA ALA A 44 -11.04 -12.05 19.79
C ALA A 44 -11.60 -13.49 19.76
N THR A 45 -12.92 -13.62 19.93
CA THR A 45 -13.62 -14.92 19.93
C THR A 45 -14.56 -15.11 18.74
N ARG A 46 -14.95 -14.02 18.07
CA ARG A 46 -15.91 -14.02 16.95
C ARG A 46 -15.24 -14.06 15.57
N VAL A 47 -13.93 -13.93 15.52
CA VAL A 47 -13.11 -14.06 14.31
C VAL A 47 -11.89 -14.92 14.63
N GLN A 48 -11.41 -15.64 13.62
CA GLN A 48 -10.26 -16.54 13.73
C GLN A 48 -9.16 -16.01 12.83
N THR A 49 -7.99 -15.68 13.40
CA THR A 49 -6.84 -15.16 12.67
C THR A 49 -5.65 -16.11 12.74
N PRO A 50 -5.77 -17.37 12.26
CA PRO A 50 -4.80 -18.43 12.53
C PRO A 50 -3.39 -18.12 12.03
N TYR A 51 -3.25 -17.41 10.90
CA TYR A 51 -1.95 -17.00 10.37
C TYR A 51 -1.28 -15.89 11.20
N VAL A 52 -2.08 -14.96 11.73
CA VAL A 52 -1.58 -13.91 12.64
C VAL A 52 -1.22 -14.52 14.00
N ASP A 53 -2.01 -15.49 14.47
CA ASP A 53 -1.73 -16.23 15.69
C ASP A 53 -0.45 -17.05 15.57
N ALA A 54 -0.21 -17.68 14.42
CA ALA A 54 1.04 -18.36 14.13
C ALA A 54 2.23 -17.39 14.17
N LEU A 55 2.10 -16.18 13.60
CA LEU A 55 3.15 -15.16 13.67
C LEU A 55 3.40 -14.70 15.12
N ALA A 56 2.34 -14.50 15.90
CA ALA A 56 2.45 -14.14 17.31
C ALA A 56 3.11 -15.23 18.16
N ASN A 57 2.83 -16.50 17.88
CA ASN A 57 3.39 -17.64 18.62
C ASN A 57 4.85 -17.94 18.26
N ASN A 58 5.30 -17.51 17.07
CA ASN A 58 6.67 -17.71 16.59
C ASN A 58 7.51 -16.42 16.64
N GLY A 59 7.06 -15.43 17.41
CA GLY A 59 7.72 -14.12 17.48
C GLY A 59 7.49 -13.41 18.80
N VAL A 60 7.66 -12.09 18.78
CA VAL A 60 7.41 -11.23 19.93
C VAL A 60 6.07 -10.54 19.76
N ARG A 61 5.15 -10.79 20.69
CA ARG A 61 3.83 -10.14 20.73
C ARG A 61 3.80 -9.03 21.78
N PHE A 62 3.52 -7.81 21.33
CA PHE A 62 3.44 -6.63 22.19
C PHE A 62 2.02 -6.43 22.74
N ARG A 63 1.87 -6.23 24.04
CA ARG A 63 0.58 -5.89 24.67
C ARG A 63 0.41 -4.40 24.97
N ASN A 64 1.47 -3.63 24.76
CA ASN A 64 1.51 -2.19 25.03
C ASN A 64 2.36 -1.50 23.95
N ALA A 65 1.81 -1.42 22.74
CA ALA A 65 2.41 -0.74 21.59
C ALA A 65 1.43 0.32 21.08
N HIS A 66 1.94 1.47 20.64
CA HIS A 66 1.13 2.64 20.29
C HIS A 66 1.53 3.20 18.93
N SER A 67 0.54 3.71 18.19
CA SER A 67 0.75 4.54 17.01
C SER A 67 1.04 5.99 17.40
N ALA A 68 1.72 6.73 16.52
CA ALA A 68 2.01 8.15 16.76
C ALA A 68 0.75 9.04 16.77
N ALA A 69 -0.35 8.56 16.17
CA ALA A 69 -1.65 9.23 16.14
C ALA A 69 -2.79 8.20 16.00
N ALA A 70 -4.03 8.64 16.25
CA ALA A 70 -5.23 7.81 16.10
C ALA A 70 -5.79 7.76 14.67
N THR A 71 -5.10 8.33 13.68
CA THR A 71 -5.53 8.36 12.27
C THR A 71 -4.39 8.05 11.32
N SER A 72 -4.74 7.66 10.09
CA SER A 72 -3.84 7.02 9.13
C SER A 72 -2.64 7.89 8.70
N THR A 73 -2.87 9.01 8.01
CA THR A 73 -1.80 9.90 7.52
C THR A 73 -0.78 10.31 8.58
N PRO A 74 -1.18 10.81 9.77
CA PRO A 74 -0.20 11.21 10.79
C PRO A 74 0.59 10.02 11.36
N SER A 75 -0.02 8.84 11.50
CA SER A 75 0.69 7.63 11.94
C SER A 75 1.70 7.14 10.92
N ARG A 76 1.35 7.14 9.63
CA ARG A 76 2.27 6.78 8.53
C ARG A 76 3.38 7.83 8.37
N TYR A 77 3.08 9.11 8.59
CA TYR A 77 4.10 10.17 8.62
C TYR A 77 5.12 9.92 9.73
N GLY A 78 4.66 9.64 10.95
CA GLY A 78 5.55 9.35 12.08
C GLY A 78 6.41 8.11 11.85
N LEU A 79 5.83 7.06 11.26
CA LEU A 79 6.56 5.84 10.88
C LEU A 79 7.75 6.14 9.96
N PHE A 80 7.52 6.84 8.83
CA PHE A 80 8.58 7.02 7.84
C PHE A 80 9.57 8.13 8.18
N THR A 81 9.19 9.07 9.04
CA THR A 81 10.03 10.24 9.34
C THR A 81 10.68 10.19 10.72
N GLY A 82 10.23 9.32 11.62
CA GLY A 82 10.65 9.31 13.03
C GLY A 82 10.23 10.56 13.82
N GLU A 83 9.41 11.45 13.25
CA GLU A 83 8.96 12.69 13.89
C GLU A 83 7.49 12.61 14.24
N TYR A 84 7.15 13.06 15.44
CA TYR A 84 5.75 13.24 15.82
C TYR A 84 5.00 14.13 14.81
N PRO A 85 3.87 13.66 14.26
CA PRO A 85 3.19 14.34 13.15
C PRO A 85 2.66 15.73 13.52
N TRP A 86 2.31 15.95 14.79
CA TRP A 86 1.82 17.23 15.30
C TRP A 86 2.89 18.32 15.36
N ARG A 87 4.18 18.01 15.15
CA ARG A 87 5.25 19.00 15.02
C ARG A 87 5.19 19.78 13.71
N ARG A 88 4.43 19.30 12.72
CA ARG A 88 4.30 19.90 11.41
C ARG A 88 2.83 20.09 11.02
N LYS A 89 2.50 21.24 10.45
CA LYS A 89 1.18 21.47 9.85
C LYS A 89 1.02 20.63 8.57
N GLY A 90 -0.22 20.23 8.26
CA GLY A 90 -0.54 19.50 7.03
C GLY A 90 -0.27 17.99 7.08
N THR A 91 -0.19 17.40 8.28
CA THR A 91 -0.05 15.95 8.51
C THR A 91 -1.38 15.28 8.90
N GLY A 92 -2.50 16.00 8.78
CA GLY A 92 -3.85 15.44 8.98
C GLY A 92 -4.25 14.47 7.87
N ILE A 93 -5.46 13.88 7.97
CA ILE A 93 -5.97 12.92 6.97
C ILE A 93 -5.91 13.53 5.57
N ALA A 94 -5.18 12.88 4.68
CA ALA A 94 -4.95 13.36 3.32
C ALA A 94 -6.14 13.01 2.39
N ALA A 95 -6.49 13.93 1.49
CA ALA A 95 -7.29 13.61 0.31
C ALA A 95 -6.47 12.79 -0.69
N GLY A 96 -7.13 12.12 -1.64
CA GLY A 96 -6.43 11.37 -2.70
C GLY A 96 -5.61 12.24 -3.65
N ASP A 97 -5.91 13.53 -3.73
CA ASP A 97 -5.19 14.55 -4.49
C ASP A 97 -4.32 15.46 -3.60
N ALA A 98 -3.96 15.03 -2.39
CA ALA A 98 -3.04 15.77 -1.54
C ALA A 98 -1.61 15.78 -2.13
N ALA A 99 -0.92 16.93 -2.08
CA ALA A 99 0.51 17.00 -2.34
C ALA A 99 1.30 16.06 -1.41
N LEU A 100 2.47 15.59 -1.85
CA LEU A 100 3.35 14.77 -1.02
C LEU A 100 3.69 15.49 0.29
N ILE A 101 3.29 14.90 1.41
CA ILE A 101 3.44 15.50 2.74
C ILE A 101 4.90 15.45 3.18
N ILE A 102 5.60 14.34 2.93
CA ILE A 102 7.01 14.17 3.27
C ILE A 102 7.86 14.84 2.18
N LYS A 103 8.59 15.91 2.54
CA LYS A 103 9.42 16.62 1.57
C LYS A 103 10.58 15.74 1.08
N PRO A 104 10.94 15.79 -0.22
CA PRO A 104 12.04 14.98 -0.77
C PRO A 104 13.41 15.20 -0.13
N ASP A 105 13.67 16.35 0.49
CA ASP A 105 14.93 16.65 1.20
C ASP A 105 15.02 15.98 2.58
N ARG A 106 13.91 15.46 3.10
CA ARG A 106 13.86 14.84 4.41
C ARG A 106 14.51 13.45 4.40
N TYR A 107 15.24 13.13 5.46
CA TYR A 107 15.70 11.76 5.72
C TYR A 107 14.55 10.89 6.22
N THR A 108 14.43 9.69 5.68
CA THR A 108 13.29 8.79 5.89
C THR A 108 13.77 7.37 6.16
N LEU A 109 12.92 6.56 6.79
CA LEU A 109 13.16 5.13 6.97
C LEU A 109 13.58 4.42 5.66
N PRO A 110 12.86 4.54 4.54
CA PRO A 110 13.29 3.94 3.27
C PRO A 110 14.64 4.47 2.75
N LYS A 111 14.98 5.76 2.91
CA LYS A 111 16.34 6.24 2.57
C LYS A 111 17.41 5.60 3.43
N MET A 112 17.17 5.46 4.74
CA MET A 112 18.07 4.76 5.65
C MET A 112 18.29 3.31 5.24
N MET A 113 17.21 2.61 4.87
CA MET A 113 17.31 1.23 4.38
C MET A 113 18.13 1.15 3.09
N LYS A 114 17.90 2.08 2.15
CA LYS A 114 18.64 2.16 0.89
C LYS A 114 20.13 2.44 1.09
N GLU A 115 20.48 3.38 1.96
CA GLU A 115 21.88 3.65 2.35
C GLU A 115 22.53 2.45 3.05
N ALA A 116 21.75 1.67 3.80
CA ALA A 116 22.18 0.40 4.37
C ALA A 116 22.27 -0.75 3.33
N GLY A 117 22.07 -0.48 2.04
CA GLY A 117 22.23 -1.44 0.95
C GLY A 117 21.04 -2.37 0.73
N TYR A 118 19.84 -1.97 1.15
CA TYR A 118 18.60 -2.69 0.88
C TYR A 118 17.92 -2.21 -0.40
N ALA A 119 17.33 -3.12 -1.17
CA ALA A 119 16.29 -2.79 -2.13
C ALA A 119 15.02 -2.37 -1.38
N THR A 120 14.34 -1.29 -1.78
CA THR A 120 13.18 -0.76 -1.05
C THR A 120 11.90 -0.80 -1.87
N GLY A 121 10.82 -1.36 -1.30
CA GLY A 121 9.52 -1.51 -1.95
C GLY A 121 8.38 -0.96 -1.09
N ALA A 122 7.41 -0.30 -1.72
CA ALA A 122 6.16 0.13 -1.09
C ALA A 122 4.95 -0.45 -1.84
N VAL A 123 4.14 -1.27 -1.18
CA VAL A 123 2.97 -1.91 -1.79
C VAL A 123 1.72 -1.65 -0.96
N GLY A 124 0.62 -1.26 -1.62
CA GLY A 124 -0.69 -1.05 -1.04
C GLY A 124 -0.96 0.39 -0.59
N LYS A 125 -1.51 0.57 0.61
CA LYS A 125 -1.99 1.88 1.09
C LYS A 125 -0.84 2.87 1.32
N TRP A 126 -0.86 4.01 0.63
CA TRP A 126 0.14 5.07 0.78
C TRP A 126 -0.30 6.17 1.75
N HIS A 127 -1.30 6.96 1.38
CA HIS A 127 -1.97 7.97 2.22
C HIS A 127 -1.07 9.09 2.78
N LEU A 128 -0.02 9.44 2.03
CA LEU A 128 0.92 10.53 2.35
C LEU A 128 1.01 11.58 1.24
N GLY A 129 0.05 11.58 0.33
CA GLY A 129 0.01 12.46 -0.84
C GLY A 129 1.02 12.10 -1.91
N MET A 130 0.83 12.69 -3.09
CA MET A 130 1.67 12.58 -4.27
C MET A 130 1.62 13.91 -5.03
N GLY A 131 2.64 14.23 -5.81
CA GLY A 131 2.70 15.49 -6.55
C GLY A 131 3.17 16.66 -5.70
N ALA A 132 3.48 17.77 -6.38
CA ALA A 132 4.08 18.95 -5.75
C ALA A 132 3.04 19.86 -5.08
N GLU A 133 1.81 19.85 -5.59
CA GLU A 133 0.74 20.76 -5.16
C GLU A 133 -0.60 20.03 -5.11
N THR A 134 -1.36 20.27 -4.03
CA THR A 134 -2.65 19.63 -3.78
C THR A 134 -3.65 20.00 -4.88
N GLY A 135 -4.36 19.01 -5.40
CA GLY A 135 -5.35 19.19 -6.46
C GLY A 135 -4.76 19.46 -7.85
N LYS A 136 -3.44 19.34 -8.03
CA LYS A 136 -2.75 19.56 -9.32
C LYS A 136 -1.98 18.34 -9.83
N GLN A 137 -2.24 17.15 -9.29
CA GLN A 137 -1.64 15.92 -9.79
C GLN A 137 -2.15 15.65 -11.21
N ASN A 138 -1.22 15.53 -12.16
CA ASN A 138 -1.54 14.97 -13.47
C ASN A 138 -1.49 13.44 -13.40
N TRP A 139 -2.64 12.83 -13.13
CA TRP A 139 -2.80 11.37 -13.02
C TRP A 139 -2.53 10.61 -14.33
N ASN A 140 -2.39 11.34 -15.45
CA ASN A 140 -2.16 10.78 -16.78
C ASN A 140 -0.68 10.63 -17.14
N GLU A 141 0.20 11.06 -16.23
CA GLU A 141 1.65 10.99 -16.39
C GLU A 141 2.31 10.41 -15.12
N ARG A 142 3.63 10.52 -15.02
CA ARG A 142 4.33 10.20 -13.77
C ARG A 142 4.08 11.33 -12.76
N VAL A 143 3.31 11.05 -11.71
CA VAL A 143 3.01 12.01 -10.64
C VAL A 143 4.24 12.18 -9.73
N SER A 144 4.85 13.36 -9.71
CA SER A 144 6.07 13.64 -8.95
C SER A 144 5.96 14.91 -8.11
N PRO A 145 6.53 14.97 -6.90
CA PRO A 145 7.22 13.89 -6.17
C PRO A 145 6.28 12.80 -5.62
N GLY A 146 6.85 11.66 -5.26
CA GLY A 146 6.14 10.52 -4.68
C GLY A 146 7.09 9.57 -3.94
N PRO A 147 6.76 8.26 -3.84
CA PRO A 147 7.57 7.29 -3.10
C PRO A 147 9.05 7.23 -3.52
N ALA A 148 9.36 7.39 -4.81
CA ALA A 148 10.74 7.33 -5.29
C ALA A 148 11.60 8.45 -4.70
N GLU A 149 11.07 9.67 -4.66
CA GLU A 149 11.77 10.85 -4.15
C GLU A 149 12.02 10.81 -2.63
N ILE A 150 11.42 9.86 -1.92
CA ILE A 150 11.63 9.65 -0.47
C ILE A 150 12.25 8.29 -0.14
N GLY A 151 12.80 7.57 -1.12
CA GLY A 151 13.69 6.43 -0.89
C GLY A 151 13.15 5.04 -1.25
N PHE A 152 12.00 4.92 -1.89
CA PHE A 152 11.51 3.63 -2.41
C PHE A 152 11.96 3.38 -3.85
N ASP A 153 12.63 2.26 -4.12
CA ASP A 153 13.04 1.86 -5.47
C ASP A 153 11.86 1.39 -6.32
N TYR A 154 10.84 0.80 -5.67
CA TYR A 154 9.64 0.29 -6.30
C TYR A 154 8.38 0.71 -5.52
N SER A 155 7.32 1.05 -6.23
CA SER A 155 6.00 1.24 -5.62
C SER A 155 4.86 0.66 -6.45
N TYR A 156 3.87 0.07 -5.78
CA TYR A 156 2.55 -0.28 -6.32
C TYR A 156 1.50 0.08 -5.28
N ILE A 157 0.92 1.27 -5.39
CA ILE A 157 0.19 1.89 -4.28
C ILE A 157 -1.18 2.44 -4.69
N MET A 158 -2.09 2.56 -3.73
CA MET A 158 -3.24 3.47 -3.82
C MET A 158 -2.86 4.81 -3.20
N ALA A 159 -3.27 5.93 -3.81
CA ALA A 159 -2.83 7.27 -3.41
C ALA A 159 -3.21 7.62 -1.96
N ALA A 160 -4.45 7.28 -1.55
CA ALA A 160 -4.96 7.53 -0.21
C ALA A 160 -5.56 6.28 0.45
N THR A 161 -6.86 6.06 0.31
CA THR A 161 -7.64 5.02 0.99
C THR A 161 -8.61 4.39 0.00
N GLY A 162 -9.10 3.17 0.25
CA GLY A 162 -10.08 2.52 -0.64
C GLY A 162 -11.38 3.31 -0.82
N ASP A 163 -11.78 4.15 0.13
CA ASP A 163 -12.97 5.02 0.06
C ASP A 163 -12.72 6.38 -0.62
N ARG A 164 -11.51 6.67 -1.11
CA ARG A 164 -11.14 7.96 -1.73
C ARG A 164 -10.76 7.79 -3.20
N VAL A 165 -11.16 8.75 -4.02
CA VAL A 165 -10.70 8.86 -5.42
C VAL A 165 -9.27 9.45 -5.50
N PRO A 166 -8.47 9.15 -6.53
CA PRO A 166 -8.78 8.22 -7.63
C PRO A 166 -8.72 6.77 -7.18
N CYS A 167 -9.66 5.96 -7.66
CA CYS A 167 -9.74 4.54 -7.37
C CYS A 167 -8.88 3.71 -8.34
N VAL A 168 -7.61 4.09 -8.47
CA VAL A 168 -6.62 3.44 -9.36
C VAL A 168 -5.34 3.11 -8.60
N TYR A 169 -4.59 2.14 -9.09
CA TYR A 169 -3.23 1.89 -8.60
C TYR A 169 -2.21 2.74 -9.34
N MET A 170 -1.21 3.20 -8.59
CA MET A 170 -0.03 3.88 -9.10
C MET A 170 1.18 2.95 -8.96
N GLU A 171 1.70 2.45 -10.08
CA GLU A 171 2.94 1.68 -10.12
C GLU A 171 4.09 2.61 -10.54
N ASN A 172 5.11 2.75 -9.69
CA ASN A 172 6.23 3.67 -9.89
C ASN A 172 5.76 5.08 -10.29
N GLN A 173 4.71 5.56 -9.62
CA GLN A 173 4.07 6.86 -9.80
C GLN A 173 3.31 7.05 -11.13
N ARG A 174 2.99 5.98 -11.86
CA ARG A 174 2.13 6.01 -13.06
C ARG A 174 0.87 5.19 -12.85
N ALA A 175 -0.27 5.66 -13.35
CA ALA A 175 -1.52 4.91 -13.26
C ALA A 175 -1.44 3.59 -14.05
N VAL A 176 -1.81 2.49 -13.40
CA VAL A 176 -1.79 1.15 -14.00
C VAL A 176 -3.02 0.99 -14.92
N GLY A 177 -2.81 0.51 -16.14
CA GLY A 177 -3.90 0.19 -17.07
C GLY A 177 -4.65 1.40 -17.63
N LEU A 178 -4.08 2.61 -17.53
CA LEU A 178 -4.67 3.82 -18.08
C LEU A 178 -4.68 3.80 -19.62
N ASP A 179 -5.86 3.96 -20.22
CA ASP A 179 -6.00 4.31 -21.63
C ASP A 179 -5.75 5.83 -21.81
N PRO A 180 -4.74 6.25 -22.59
CA PRO A 180 -4.49 7.67 -22.87
C PRO A 180 -5.69 8.41 -23.52
N LYS A 181 -6.66 7.69 -24.09
CA LYS A 181 -7.88 8.26 -24.67
C LYS A 181 -9.00 8.52 -23.66
N ASP A 182 -8.87 8.01 -22.44
CA ASP A 182 -9.83 8.19 -21.34
C ASP A 182 -9.09 8.72 -20.10
N PRO A 183 -8.64 9.99 -20.11
CA PRO A 183 -7.78 10.53 -19.06
C PRO A 183 -8.49 10.63 -17.71
N ILE A 184 -7.72 10.45 -16.63
CA ILE A 184 -8.16 10.60 -15.25
C ILE A 184 -8.16 12.08 -14.88
N GLU A 185 -9.29 12.54 -14.36
CA GLU A 185 -9.45 13.82 -13.67
C GLU A 185 -9.99 13.59 -12.26
N VAL A 186 -9.47 14.33 -11.27
CA VAL A 186 -9.85 14.20 -9.86
C VAL A 186 -10.11 15.59 -9.27
N SER A 187 -11.12 15.70 -8.42
CA SER A 187 -11.46 16.92 -7.72
C SER A 187 -12.11 16.61 -6.37
N TYR A 188 -11.63 17.25 -5.31
CA TYR A 188 -12.25 17.19 -3.98
C TYR A 188 -13.15 18.39 -3.67
N THR A 189 -13.37 19.28 -4.64
CA THR A 189 -14.12 20.53 -4.43
C THR A 189 -15.40 20.62 -5.25
N LYS A 190 -15.41 20.07 -6.46
CA LYS A 190 -16.55 20.08 -7.38
C LYS A 190 -16.65 18.80 -8.21
N ASN A 191 -17.88 18.42 -8.56
CA ASN A 191 -18.14 17.31 -9.48
C ASN A 191 -17.86 17.71 -10.95
N PHE A 192 -17.75 16.70 -11.81
CA PHE A 192 -17.61 16.86 -13.25
C PHE A 192 -18.99 16.78 -13.94
N PRO A 193 -19.25 17.59 -14.98
CA PRO A 193 -20.54 17.55 -15.68
C PRO A 193 -20.87 16.15 -16.21
N GLY A 194 -22.02 15.61 -15.80
CA GLY A 194 -22.53 14.31 -16.22
C GLY A 194 -22.04 13.10 -15.42
N GLU A 195 -21.11 13.28 -14.46
CA GLU A 195 -20.65 12.17 -13.62
C GLU A 195 -21.64 11.90 -12.46
N PRO A 196 -22.09 10.64 -12.28
CA PRO A 196 -23.05 10.31 -11.24
C PRO A 196 -22.44 10.36 -9.84
N THR A 197 -23.28 10.64 -8.85
CA THR A 197 -22.89 10.62 -7.43
C THR A 197 -23.72 9.60 -6.67
N GLY A 198 -23.18 9.05 -5.57
CA GLY A 198 -23.96 8.16 -4.70
C GLY A 198 -25.17 8.85 -4.08
N LYS A 199 -25.08 10.16 -3.87
CA LYS A 199 -26.15 11.00 -3.33
C LYS A 199 -27.32 11.13 -4.30
N ASP A 200 -27.02 11.46 -5.55
CA ASP A 200 -28.03 11.80 -6.57
C ASP A 200 -28.46 10.56 -7.38
N ASN A 201 -27.67 9.48 -7.34
CA ASN A 201 -27.90 8.23 -8.07
C ASN A 201 -27.80 6.98 -7.15
N PRO A 202 -28.62 6.87 -6.09
CA PRO A 202 -28.56 5.76 -5.14
C PRO A 202 -28.84 4.39 -5.77
N GLU A 203 -29.52 4.35 -6.92
CA GLU A 203 -29.75 3.14 -7.73
C GLU A 203 -28.45 2.53 -8.28
N LEU A 204 -27.39 3.33 -8.43
CA LEU A 204 -26.09 2.86 -8.91
C LEU A 204 -25.25 2.21 -7.81
N LEU A 205 -25.68 2.28 -6.54
CA LEU A 205 -24.99 1.69 -5.38
C LEU A 205 -25.29 0.20 -5.25
N THR A 206 -24.81 -0.58 -6.23
CA THR A 206 -25.12 -2.00 -6.38
C THR A 206 -24.32 -2.93 -5.46
N LYS A 207 -23.17 -2.49 -4.95
CA LYS A 207 -22.31 -3.31 -4.06
C LYS A 207 -22.42 -2.92 -2.60
N LEU A 208 -22.33 -1.62 -2.29
CA LEU A 208 -22.42 -1.10 -0.92
C LEU A 208 -23.10 0.26 -0.90
N LYS A 209 -23.92 0.47 0.12
CA LYS A 209 -24.54 1.77 0.43
C LYS A 209 -23.80 2.42 1.59
N PRO A 210 -23.45 3.72 1.51
CA PRO A 210 -22.81 4.42 2.61
C PRO A 210 -23.81 4.65 3.76
N SER A 211 -23.30 4.75 4.98
CA SER A 211 -24.11 5.12 6.15
C SER A 211 -23.98 6.60 6.52
N HIS A 212 -22.84 7.24 6.22
CA HIS A 212 -22.56 8.65 6.51
C HIS A 212 -21.61 9.22 5.47
N GLY A 213 -21.97 10.32 4.80
CA GLY A 213 -21.17 10.87 3.71
C GLY A 213 -20.87 9.81 2.63
N HIS A 214 -19.64 9.84 2.08
CA HIS A 214 -19.17 8.85 1.08
C HIS A 214 -20.13 8.72 -0.10
N ASP A 215 -20.76 9.81 -0.51
CA ASP A 215 -21.88 9.87 -1.46
C ASP A 215 -21.51 10.67 -2.71
N MET A 216 -20.20 10.87 -2.97
CA MET A 216 -19.67 11.55 -4.15
C MET A 216 -19.52 10.55 -5.31
N ALA A 217 -18.41 10.50 -6.06
CA ALA A 217 -18.29 9.65 -7.25
C ALA A 217 -18.63 8.18 -6.97
N VAL A 218 -19.38 7.55 -7.88
CA VAL A 218 -19.68 6.11 -7.84
C VAL A 218 -18.63 5.35 -8.67
N VAL A 219 -17.88 4.47 -8.02
CA VAL A 219 -16.91 3.58 -8.68
C VAL A 219 -17.30 2.13 -8.40
N ASN A 220 -17.61 1.40 -9.47
CA ASN A 220 -17.93 -0.03 -9.42
C ASN A 220 -19.02 -0.41 -8.42
N GLY A 221 -20.06 0.42 -8.31
CA GLY A 221 -21.21 0.17 -7.44
C GLY A 221 -21.04 0.60 -5.98
N ILE A 222 -19.99 1.37 -5.67
CA ILE A 222 -19.68 1.92 -4.35
C ILE A 222 -19.33 3.39 -4.50
N SER A 223 -19.99 4.26 -3.74
CA SER A 223 -19.69 5.69 -3.71
C SER A 223 -18.48 6.02 -2.82
N ARG A 224 -17.79 7.11 -3.17
CA ARG A 224 -16.48 7.49 -2.61
C ARG A 224 -16.51 8.88 -1.99
N ILE A 225 -15.40 9.25 -1.37
CA ILE A 225 -15.06 10.63 -1.02
C ILE A 225 -14.23 11.22 -2.16
N GLY A 226 -14.70 12.34 -2.71
CA GLY A 226 -14.14 13.06 -3.84
C GLY A 226 -14.83 12.69 -5.16
N PHE A 227 -14.56 13.48 -6.19
CA PHE A 227 -15.08 13.32 -7.54
C PHE A 227 -13.96 12.88 -8.48
N MET A 228 -14.27 12.00 -9.42
CA MET A 228 -13.35 11.63 -10.49
C MET A 228 -14.10 11.36 -11.78
N LYS A 229 -13.38 11.45 -12.90
CA LYS A 229 -13.83 11.12 -14.25
C LYS A 229 -12.71 10.40 -14.99
N GLY A 230 -13.12 9.53 -15.93
CA GLY A 230 -12.22 8.80 -16.83
C GLY A 230 -11.39 7.72 -16.15
N GLY A 231 -10.41 7.19 -16.87
CA GLY A 231 -9.57 6.09 -16.43
C GLY A 231 -10.32 4.77 -16.21
N LYS A 232 -11.39 4.50 -16.96
CA LYS A 232 -12.28 3.35 -16.72
C LYS A 232 -11.55 2.02 -16.69
N SER A 233 -10.56 1.83 -17.59
CA SER A 233 -9.73 0.62 -17.64
C SER A 233 -8.71 0.51 -16.50
N ALA A 234 -8.45 1.61 -15.78
CA ALA A 234 -7.50 1.68 -14.67
C ALA A 234 -8.17 1.54 -13.29
N LEU A 235 -9.51 1.60 -13.22
CA LEU A 235 -10.25 1.48 -11.97
C LEU A 235 -10.02 0.11 -11.34
N TRP A 236 -9.68 0.08 -10.05
CA TRP A 236 -9.62 -1.19 -9.33
C TRP A 236 -11.00 -1.79 -9.11
N GLU A 237 -11.04 -3.08 -8.83
CA GLU A 237 -12.21 -3.76 -8.28
C GLU A 237 -11.99 -3.99 -6.79
N ASP A 238 -12.87 -3.46 -5.93
CA ASP A 238 -12.67 -3.47 -4.47
C ASP A 238 -12.45 -4.88 -3.90
N GLU A 239 -13.17 -5.87 -4.42
CA GLU A 239 -13.05 -7.27 -4.01
C GLU A 239 -11.72 -7.93 -4.36
N ASN A 240 -10.94 -7.31 -5.24
CA ASN A 240 -9.64 -7.78 -5.68
C ASN A 240 -8.48 -6.98 -5.07
N ILE A 241 -8.75 -5.98 -4.21
CA ILE A 241 -7.69 -5.12 -3.66
C ILE A 241 -6.65 -5.94 -2.89
N ALA A 242 -7.11 -6.80 -1.97
CA ALA A 242 -6.23 -7.62 -1.14
C ALA A 242 -5.33 -8.53 -1.99
N ASP A 243 -5.88 -9.18 -3.02
CA ASP A 243 -5.09 -10.02 -3.94
C ASP A 243 -4.12 -9.21 -4.77
N SER A 244 -4.58 -8.08 -5.32
CA SER A 244 -3.77 -7.22 -6.16
C SER A 244 -2.52 -6.76 -5.42
N ILE A 245 -2.65 -6.27 -4.19
CA ILE A 245 -1.50 -5.80 -3.41
C ILE A 245 -0.62 -6.99 -2.95
N THR A 246 -1.22 -8.13 -2.60
CA THR A 246 -0.48 -9.32 -2.16
C THR A 246 0.39 -9.89 -3.27
N VAL A 247 -0.12 -9.97 -4.51
CA VAL A 247 0.65 -10.44 -5.67
C VAL A 247 1.86 -9.53 -5.95
N HIS A 248 1.70 -8.21 -5.84
CA HIS A 248 2.82 -7.28 -6.05
C HIS A 248 3.85 -7.33 -4.91
N ALA A 249 3.42 -7.58 -3.68
CA ALA A 249 4.32 -7.83 -2.56
C ALA A 249 5.15 -9.11 -2.78
N ILE A 250 4.50 -10.22 -3.18
CA ILE A 250 5.18 -11.48 -3.50
C ILE A 250 6.17 -11.28 -4.65
N ARG A 251 5.77 -10.64 -5.74
CA ARG A 251 6.66 -10.34 -6.88
C ARG A 251 7.88 -9.52 -6.47
N PHE A 252 7.72 -8.55 -5.57
CA PHE A 252 8.85 -7.78 -5.05
C PHE A 252 9.80 -8.67 -4.25
N ILE A 253 9.28 -9.56 -3.38
CA ILE A 253 10.09 -10.52 -2.62
C ILE A 253 10.84 -11.46 -3.57
N GLU A 254 10.16 -12.04 -4.56
CA GLU A 254 10.75 -12.97 -5.53
C GLU A 254 11.88 -12.34 -6.35
N ARG A 255 11.69 -11.10 -6.82
CA ARG A 255 12.71 -10.34 -7.58
C ARG A 255 13.94 -10.02 -6.75
N ASN A 256 13.80 -9.92 -5.43
CA ASN A 256 14.88 -9.58 -4.52
C ASN A 256 15.35 -10.77 -3.66
N LYS A 257 14.99 -12.02 -4.02
CA LYS A 257 15.29 -13.21 -3.20
C LYS A 257 16.77 -13.40 -2.86
N ASP A 258 17.67 -12.89 -3.70
CA ASP A 258 19.13 -13.02 -3.58
C ASP A 258 19.78 -11.76 -2.97
N ASN A 259 18.99 -10.74 -2.60
CA ASN A 259 19.48 -9.46 -2.07
C ASN A 259 18.67 -9.02 -0.83
N PRO A 260 19.28 -8.30 0.13
CA PRO A 260 18.53 -7.70 1.23
C PRO A 260 17.48 -6.71 0.75
N PHE A 261 16.24 -6.89 1.21
CA PHE A 261 15.13 -6.00 0.87
C PHE A 261 14.35 -5.49 2.09
N PHE A 262 13.80 -4.29 1.94
CA PHE A 262 12.84 -3.67 2.83
C PHE A 262 11.52 -3.50 2.07
N LEU A 263 10.48 -4.19 2.52
CA LEU A 263 9.14 -4.09 1.96
C LEU A 263 8.21 -3.45 2.99
N TYR A 264 7.66 -2.29 2.66
CA TYR A 264 6.48 -1.76 3.31
C TYR A 264 5.23 -2.30 2.60
N PHE A 265 4.36 -2.99 3.35
CA PHE A 265 3.11 -3.57 2.85
C PHE A 265 1.92 -3.01 3.63
N GLY A 266 1.30 -1.94 3.11
CA GLY A 266 0.12 -1.33 3.72
C GLY A 266 -1.15 -1.99 3.19
N THR A 267 -1.89 -2.72 4.03
CA THR A 267 -3.17 -3.29 3.57
C THR A 267 -4.23 -2.20 3.49
N ASN A 268 -5.28 -2.44 2.68
CA ASN A 268 -6.54 -1.68 2.80
C ASN A 268 -7.39 -2.22 3.95
N ASP A 269 -7.36 -3.53 4.17
CA ASP A 269 -8.18 -4.15 5.19
C ASP A 269 -7.68 -3.76 6.59
N ILE A 270 -8.57 -3.40 7.51
CA ILE A 270 -10.04 -3.52 7.49
C ILE A 270 -10.75 -2.15 7.32
N HIS A 271 -10.11 -1.20 6.65
CA HIS A 271 -10.69 0.11 6.37
C HIS A 271 -11.89 0.01 5.41
N VAL A 272 -12.76 1.03 5.44
CA VAL A 272 -13.89 1.12 4.52
C VAL A 272 -13.47 1.52 3.10
N PRO A 273 -14.22 1.14 2.06
CA PRO A 273 -15.32 0.18 2.09
C PRO A 273 -14.80 -1.25 2.28
N ARG A 274 -15.44 -2.00 3.17
CA ARG A 274 -15.15 -3.43 3.35
C ARG A 274 -15.95 -4.19 2.33
N TYR A 275 -15.30 -4.59 1.24
CA TYR A 275 -15.91 -5.43 0.22
C TYR A 275 -14.97 -6.59 -0.11
N PRO A 276 -14.82 -7.57 0.80
CA PRO A 276 -13.81 -8.60 0.66
C PRO A 276 -14.10 -9.52 -0.53
N HIS A 277 -13.05 -10.18 -1.04
CA HIS A 277 -13.19 -11.17 -2.10
C HIS A 277 -14.29 -12.19 -1.78
N GLY A 278 -15.01 -12.68 -2.81
CA GLY A 278 -16.10 -13.64 -2.65
C GLY A 278 -15.74 -14.92 -1.89
N ARG A 279 -14.44 -15.26 -1.80
CA ARG A 279 -13.93 -16.42 -1.03
C ARG A 279 -14.01 -16.22 0.49
N PHE A 280 -14.06 -14.98 0.96
CA PHE A 280 -14.12 -14.63 2.38
C PHE A 280 -15.49 -14.11 2.82
N ARG A 281 -16.35 -13.69 1.88
CA ARG A 281 -17.70 -13.20 2.19
C ARG A 281 -18.56 -14.29 2.85
N GLY A 282 -19.21 -13.94 3.96
CA GLY A 282 -20.09 -14.82 4.75
C GLY A 282 -19.35 -15.89 5.55
N LYS A 283 -18.03 -15.74 5.79
CA LYS A 283 -17.25 -16.69 6.59
C LYS A 283 -17.33 -16.39 8.09
N THR A 284 -17.71 -15.18 8.45
CA THR A 284 -17.91 -14.74 9.83
C THR A 284 -19.36 -14.31 10.08
N ASP A 285 -19.78 -14.30 11.34
CA ASP A 285 -21.06 -13.76 11.78
C ASP A 285 -21.03 -12.23 12.00
N MET A 286 -19.90 -11.59 11.69
CA MET A 286 -19.64 -10.16 11.89
C MET A 286 -19.80 -9.34 10.59
N GLY A 287 -20.35 -9.96 9.54
CA GLY A 287 -20.51 -9.37 8.21
C GLY A 287 -19.16 -9.00 7.57
N TYR A 288 -19.18 -8.06 6.61
CA TYR A 288 -17.97 -7.72 5.85
C TYR A 288 -16.80 -7.18 6.67
N ARG A 289 -17.04 -6.67 7.89
CA ARG A 289 -15.92 -6.30 8.77
C ARG A 289 -15.17 -7.54 9.25
N GLY A 290 -15.87 -8.58 9.69
CA GLY A 290 -15.21 -9.83 10.11
C GLY A 290 -14.66 -10.62 8.94
N ASP A 291 -15.36 -10.63 7.80
CA ASP A 291 -14.89 -11.32 6.60
C ASP A 291 -13.62 -10.70 6.00
N ALA A 292 -13.33 -9.43 6.32
CA ALA A 292 -12.11 -8.74 5.90
C ALA A 292 -10.94 -8.88 6.89
N ILE A 293 -11.18 -9.36 8.12
CA ILE A 293 -10.16 -9.69 9.12
C ILE A 293 -9.61 -11.08 8.83
#